data_AF-A0A971JPZ2-F1
#
_entry.id   AF-A0A971JPZ2-F1
#
_cell.length_a   1.000
_cell.length_b   1.000
_cell.length_c   1.000
_cell.angle_alpha   90.00
_cell.angle_beta   90.00
_cell.angle_gamma   90.00
#
_symmetry.space_group_name_H-M   'P 1'
#
loop_
_entity.id
_entity.type
_entity.pdbx_description
1 polymer ?
#
loop_
_entity_poly.entity_id
_entity_poly.type
_entity_poly.pdbx_seq_one_letter_code
_entity_poly.pdbx_strand_id
1 'polypeptide(L)'
;ERNMVHIRHVSGCDIHIPLSKGMGGAFGTRMLIGSAGSRVITDTDTFYAFKKQMVNFVGYLRTGEEPYPFTQTIELMKLLIGAVISREDGGRRVLLSEIKER
;
A
#
# COMPACT_ATOMS: atom_id res chain seq x y z
N GLU A 1 -11.58 -13.22 -10.60
CA GLU A 1 -11.79 -11.85 -10.11
C GLU A 1 -10.64 -10.97 -10.57
N ARG A 2 -10.92 -9.78 -11.11
CA ARG A 2 -9.92 -8.79 -11.53
C ARG A 2 -10.25 -7.50 -10.77
N ASN A 3 -9.48 -7.20 -9.74
CA ASN A 3 -9.69 -6.01 -8.91
C ASN A 3 -8.66 -4.96 -9.28
N MET A 4 -9.06 -3.70 -9.30
CA MET A 4 -8.17 -2.57 -9.50
C MET A 4 -8.51 -1.50 -8.49
N VAL A 5 -7.51 -1.08 -7.71
CA VAL A 5 -7.68 0.00 -6.73
C VAL A 5 -7.09 1.27 -7.32
N HIS A 6 -7.87 2.35 -7.27
CA HIS A 6 -7.47 3.69 -7.66
C HIS A 6 -7.42 4.56 -6.41
N ILE A 7 -6.24 5.09 -6.08
CA ILE A 7 -6.05 5.97 -4.93
C ILE A 7 -5.59 7.33 -5.45
N ARG A 8 -6.19 8.39 -4.93
CA ARG A 8 -5.72 9.76 -5.14
C ARG A 8 -5.18 10.32 -3.84
N HIS A 9 -3.89 10.60 -3.82
CA HIS A 9 -3.26 11.29 -2.72
C HIS A 9 -3.59 12.79 -2.75
N VAL A 10 -3.57 13.45 -1.59
CA VAL A 10 -3.87 14.90 -1.47
C VAL A 10 -2.93 15.78 -2.31
N SER A 11 -1.71 15.30 -2.55
CA SER A 11 -0.74 15.99 -3.43
C SER A 11 -1.12 15.96 -4.92
N GLY A 12 -2.19 15.26 -5.31
CA GLY A 12 -2.56 15.03 -6.70
C GLY A 12 -1.87 13.84 -7.35
N CYS A 13 -1.07 13.07 -6.60
CA CYS A 13 -0.51 11.81 -7.09
C CYS A 13 -1.61 10.73 -7.17
N ASP A 14 -1.72 10.07 -8.32
CA ASP A 14 -2.61 8.93 -8.52
C ASP A 14 -1.82 7.61 -8.43
N ILE A 15 -2.38 6.64 -7.72
CA ILE A 15 -1.81 5.30 -7.53
C ILE A 15 -2.81 4.28 -8.04
N HIS A 16 -2.32 3.36 -8.88
CA HIS A 16 -3.12 2.29 -9.47
C HIS A 16 -2.54 0.93 -9.07
N ILE A 17 -3.35 0.12 -8.40
CA ILE A 17 -2.94 -1.21 -7.93
C ILE A 17 -3.83 -2.26 -8.60
N PRO A 18 -3.39 -2.85 -9.72
CA PRO A 18 -4.06 -3.99 -10.31
C PRO A 18 -3.77 -5.26 -9.51
N LEU A 19 -4.82 -6.01 -9.18
CA LEU A 19 -4.73 -7.29 -8.48
C LEU A 19 -5.55 -8.35 -9.21
N SER A 20 -4.87 -9.39 -9.68
CA SER A 20 -5.54 -10.59 -10.16
C SER A 20 -4.75 -11.84 -9.78
N LYS A 21 -5.44 -12.97 -9.63
CA LYS A 21 -4.88 -14.24 -9.16
C LYS A 21 -3.65 -14.71 -9.97
N GLY A 22 -3.54 -14.34 -11.25
CA GLY A 22 -2.45 -14.76 -12.14
C GLY A 22 -1.24 -13.81 -12.21
N MET A 23 -1.25 -12.69 -11.50
CA MET A 23 -0.21 -11.65 -11.62
C MET A 23 1.06 -11.91 -10.80
N GLY A 24 1.43 -13.17 -10.57
CA GLY A 24 2.63 -13.54 -9.81
C GLY A 24 3.92 -12.94 -10.40
N GLY A 25 4.03 -12.84 -11.73
CA GLY A 25 5.19 -12.23 -12.39
C GLY A 25 5.34 -10.72 -12.20
N ALA A 26 4.29 -10.03 -11.71
CA ALA A 26 4.35 -8.61 -11.38
C ALA A 26 4.78 -8.37 -9.93
N PHE A 27 5.04 -9.42 -9.15
CA PHE A 27 5.48 -9.29 -7.76
C PHE A 27 6.74 -8.41 -7.66
N GLY A 28 6.73 -7.47 -6.71
CA GLY A 28 7.84 -6.53 -6.50
C GLY A 28 8.03 -5.49 -7.61
N THR A 29 7.18 -5.48 -8.64
CA THR A 29 7.28 -4.54 -9.76
C THR A 29 6.36 -3.34 -9.54
N ARG A 30 6.92 -2.13 -9.70
CA ARG A 30 6.20 -0.86 -9.58
C ARG A 30 6.69 0.12 -10.63
N MET A 31 5.78 0.86 -11.24
CA MET A 31 6.09 1.91 -12.20
C MET A 31 5.88 3.27 -11.57
N LEU A 32 6.90 4.12 -11.62
CA LEU A 32 6.83 5.53 -11.23
C LEU A 32 6.80 6.37 -12.49
N ILE A 33 5.86 7.30 -12.58
CA ILE A 33 5.67 8.18 -13.72
C ILE A 33 5.62 9.62 -13.21
N GLY A 34 6.51 10.46 -13.71
CA GLY A 34 6.55 11.89 -13.44
C GLY A 34 6.59 12.72 -14.72
N SER A 35 6.53 14.04 -14.58
CA SER A 35 6.54 14.96 -15.72
C SER A 35 7.84 14.93 -16.52
N ALA A 36 8.96 14.62 -15.89
CA ALA A 36 10.29 14.56 -16.53
C ALA A 36 10.71 13.16 -16.99
N GLY A 37 9.93 12.11 -16.66
CA GLY A 37 10.26 10.74 -17.05
C GLY A 37 9.58 9.67 -16.22
N SER A 38 9.86 8.41 -16.56
CA SER A 38 9.31 7.25 -15.87
C SER A 38 10.39 6.22 -15.54
N ARG A 39 10.13 5.40 -14.53
CA ARG A 39 11.00 4.30 -14.10
C ARG A 39 10.17 3.10 -13.69
N VAL A 40 10.59 1.92 -14.13
CA VAL A 40 10.11 0.66 -13.57
C VAL A 40 11.12 0.22 -12.52
N ILE A 41 10.65 -0.02 -11.31
CA ILE A 41 11.45 -0.52 -10.19
C ILE A 41 10.97 -1.94 -9.92
N THR A 42 11.91 -2.87 -9.90
CA THR A 42 11.67 -4.27 -9.55
C THR A 42 12.49 -4.62 -8.33
N ASP A 43 11.85 -5.18 -7.31
CA ASP A 43 12.50 -5.75 -6.14
C ASP A 43 12.24 -7.25 -6.09
N THR A 44 13.32 -8.04 -6.17
CA THR A 44 13.26 -9.50 -6.17
C THR A 44 13.91 -10.12 -4.95
N ASP A 45 14.57 -9.34 -4.09
CA ASP A 45 15.26 -9.86 -2.89
C ASP A 45 14.32 -9.89 -1.68
N THR A 46 13.36 -10.80 -1.77
CA THR A 46 12.34 -10.99 -0.72
C THR A 46 12.95 -11.46 0.60
N PHE A 47 14.03 -12.23 0.56
CA PHE A 47 14.72 -12.70 1.75
C PHE A 47 15.34 -11.54 2.53
N TYR A 48 16.10 -10.67 1.85
CA TYR A 48 16.71 -9.52 2.50
C TYR A 48 15.65 -8.57 3.05
N ALA A 49 14.61 -8.27 2.27
CA ALA A 49 13.51 -7.40 2.71
C ALA A 49 12.82 -7.95 3.97
N PHE A 50 12.46 -9.23 3.97
CA PHE A 50 11.85 -9.89 5.13
C PHE A 50 12.78 -9.92 6.34
N LYS A 51 14.05 -10.27 6.16
CA LYS A 51 15.05 -10.26 7.23
C LYS A 51 15.18 -8.87 7.86
N LYS A 52 15.21 -7.81 7.05
CA LYS A 52 15.28 -6.42 7.53
C LYS A 52 14.03 -6.03 8.32
N GLN A 53 12.84 -6.45 7.89
CA GLN A 53 11.61 -6.25 8.66
C GLN A 53 11.69 -6.91 10.05
N MET A 54 12.20 -8.15 10.13
CA MET A 54 12.40 -8.83 11.42
C MET A 54 13.41 -8.13 12.33
N VAL A 55 14.51 -7.62 11.76
CA VAL A 55 15.50 -6.83 12.52
C VAL A 55 14.85 -5.57 13.10
N ASN A 56 14.05 -4.84 12.31
CA ASN A 56 13.33 -3.66 12.79
C ASN A 56 12.35 -4.01 13.93
N PHE A 57 11.63 -5.12 13.79
CA PHE A 57 10.71 -5.60 14.82
C PHE A 57 11.42 -5.97 16.12
N VAL A 58 12.55 -6.69 16.05
CA VAL A 58 13.37 -6.99 17.23
C VAL A 58 13.93 -5.71 17.86
N GLY A 59 14.33 -4.73 17.04
CA GLY A 59 14.77 -3.41 17.50
C GLY A 59 13.70 -2.71 18.34
N TYR A 60 12.46 -2.69 17.84
CA TYR A 60 11.30 -2.16 18.57
C TYR A 60 11.12 -2.82 19.93
N LEU A 61 11.10 -4.16 19.99
CA LEU A 61 10.89 -4.89 21.24
C LEU A 61 11.97 -4.61 22.30
N ARG A 62 13.19 -4.27 21.87
CA ARG A 62 14.31 -3.99 22.77
C ARG A 62 14.35 -2.55 23.27
N THR A 63 13.89 -1.61 22.47
CA THR A 63 14.06 -0.17 22.72
C THR A 63 12.75 0.51 23.10
N GLY A 64 11.61 -0.06 22.72
CA GLY A 64 10.32 0.60 22.76
C GLY A 64 10.09 1.60 21.63
N GLU A 65 11.08 1.83 20.75
CA GLU A 65 10.97 2.79 19.65
C GLU A 65 10.29 2.13 18.44
N GLU A 66 9.13 2.66 18.05
CA GLU A 66 8.40 2.16 16.88
C GLU A 66 9.23 2.39 15.60
N PRO A 67 9.40 1.36 14.74
CA PRO A 67 10.17 1.49 13.50
C PRO A 67 9.40 2.32 12.47
N TYR A 68 8.07 2.35 12.60
CA TYR A 68 7.13 3.19 11.86
C TYR A 68 5.98 3.54 12.80
N PRO A 69 5.44 4.77 12.73
CA PRO A 69 4.28 5.16 13.53
C PRO A 69 3.10 4.23 13.30
N PHE A 70 2.45 3.77 14.37
CA PHE A 70 1.25 2.90 14.25
C PHE A 70 0.11 3.55 13.44
N THR A 71 0.07 4.88 13.38
CA THR A 71 -0.88 5.64 12.54
C THR A 71 -0.81 5.27 11.06
N GLN A 72 0.35 4.81 10.56
CA GLN A 72 0.48 4.32 9.18
C GLN A 72 -0.25 2.99 8.98
N THR A 73 -0.23 2.10 9.97
CA THR A 73 -1.02 0.86 9.94
C THR A 73 -2.52 1.18 9.88
N ILE A 74 -2.97 2.15 10.67
CA ILE A 74 -4.37 2.62 10.65
C ILE A 74 -4.73 3.13 9.25
N GLU A 75 -3.89 3.97 8.64
CA GLU A 75 -4.11 4.49 7.29
C GLU A 75 -4.20 3.36 6.24
N LEU A 76 -3.29 2.38 6.28
CA LEU A 76 -3.32 1.22 5.40
C LEU A 76 -4.61 0.39 5.56
N MET A 77 -5.09 0.21 6.79
CA MET A 77 -6.36 -0.49 7.04
C MET A 77 -7.55 0.31 6.51
N LYS A 78 -7.55 1.64 6.64
CA LYS A 78 -8.60 2.49 6.05
C LYS A 78 -8.59 2.42 4.52
N LEU A 79 -7.43 2.35 3.88
CA LEU A 79 -7.35 2.15 2.42
C LEU A 79 -7.99 0.82 2.00
N LEU A 80 -7.74 -0.27 2.73
CA LEU A 80 -8.35 -1.57 2.46
C LEU A 80 -9.88 -1.52 2.64
N ILE A 81 -10.35 -0.98 3.76
CA ILE A 81 -11.79 -0.84 4.05
C ILE A 81 -12.46 0.04 3.00
N GLY A 82 -11.85 1.17 2.66
CA GLY A 82 -12.37 2.08 1.64
C GLY A 82 -12.46 1.45 0.25
N ALA A 83 -11.50 0.60 -0.12
CA ALA A 83 -11.55 -0.16 -1.37
C ALA A 83 -12.69 -1.18 -1.39
N VAL A 84 -12.96 -1.85 -0.25
CA VAL A 84 -14.10 -2.78 -0.12
C VAL A 84 -15.44 -2.03 -0.24
N ILE A 85 -15.61 -0.94 0.51
CA ILE A 85 -16.81 -0.09 0.45
C ILE A 85 -17.02 0.44 -0.97
N SER A 86 -15.96 0.99 -1.59
CA SER A 86 -16.01 1.50 -2.96
C SER A 86 -16.53 0.44 -3.92
N ARG A 87 -16.02 -0.79 -3.84
CA ARG A 87 -16.44 -1.91 -4.69
C ARG A 87 -17.91 -2.27 -4.48
N GLU A 88 -18.38 -2.32 -3.24
CA GLU A 88 -19.77 -2.65 -2.89
C GLU A 88 -20.73 -1.55 -3.35
N ASP A 89 -20.28 -0.29 -3.32
CA ASP A 89 -21.03 0.89 -3.76
C ASP A 89 -20.80 1.25 -5.24
N GLY A 90 -20.56 0.26 -6.10
CA GLY A 90 -20.48 0.47 -7.56
C GLY A 90 -19.28 1.30 -8.04
N GLY A 91 -18.19 1.33 -7.27
CA GLY A 91 -16.95 2.03 -7.60
C GLY A 91 -16.92 3.50 -7.18
N ARG A 92 -17.81 3.94 -6.27
CA ARG A 92 -17.79 5.33 -5.79
C ARG A 92 -16.45 5.67 -5.12
N ARG A 93 -16.10 6.96 -5.13
CA ARG A 93 -14.97 7.46 -4.34
C ARG A 93 -15.32 7.41 -2.84
N VAL A 94 -14.39 6.90 -2.04
CA VAL A 94 -14.46 6.88 -0.57
C VAL A 94 -13.28 7.68 -0.02
N LEU A 95 -13.55 8.68 0.82
CA LEU A 95 -12.52 9.42 1.54
C LEU A 95 -12.12 8.67 2.80
N LEU A 96 -10.83 8.69 3.16
CA LEU A 96 -10.36 8.05 4.40
C LEU A 96 -11.00 8.67 5.66
N SER A 97 -11.45 9.92 5.59
CA SER A 97 -12.17 10.60 6.66
C SER A 97 -13.57 10.02 6.92
N GLU A 98 -14.15 9.26 6.00
CA GLU A 98 -15.41 8.54 6.21
C GLU A 98 -15.23 7.35 7.17
N ILE A 99 -14.00 6.85 7.32
CA ILE A 99 -13.69 5.63 8.09
C ILE A 99 -13.09 6.03 9.44
N LYS A 100 -13.82 5.76 10.51
CA LYS A 100 -13.42 6.10 11.88
C LYS A 100 -12.76 4.91 12.57
N GLU A 101 -11.76 5.21 13.39
CA GLU A 101 -11.22 4.29 14.39
C GLU A 101 -12.24 4.09 15.51
N ARG A 102 -12.20 2.92 16.17
CA ARG A 102 -13.05 2.63 17.34
C ARG A 102 -12.38 3.11 18.62
#